data_AF-A0A9E0YLX4-F1
#
_entry.id   AF-A0A9E0YLX4-F1
#
_cell.length_a   1.000
_cell.length_b   1.000
_cell.length_c   1.000
_cell.angle_alpha   90.00
_cell.angle_beta   90.00
_cell.angle_gamma   90.00
#
_symmetry.space_group_name_H-M   'P 1'
#
loop_
_entity.id
_entity.type
_entity.pdbx_description
1 polymer ?
#
loop_
_entity_poly.entity_id
_entity_poly.type
_entity_poly.pdbx_seq_one_letter_code
_entity_poly.pdbx_strand_id
1 'polypeptide(L)'
;MVKRYQEKNGAKILSIILTAILISICIYSTQSVLAEKNGVTDPGNFEFDPDAGAITGYDTAGGLDVVIPARIDGVDVKEIGLKAFTESNLTSIEIPDGVKEIKPWAFSVNDLTSVKIPNSVKKIGMMSFADNDLESVELGEGLEVIGRAAFSENNLASIELPDGLKEIGLGAFYRNELTTVKIPGGVKEVGKQAFNENNLTEVEIGEGVEAIGEAAFAKNELTSIDIPNSVSVIGAGAFYDNNLTEVEIPDGLKEIGGGAFQENNLSSVAIPNSVEVIGEAAFYKNNLTTVVIPGRVKVIEKGSFAKNVLTSVKIEEGVKVTGELAFFGNNLTAVEIPDGVKEIRDGAFQENDLSSVAIPNSVELIGQAAFYKNDLTSVVVPNSVEVIGEGGFFDNAIISVEIGEGVDIASNSIEGNFKEAYEENNKAAGVYVREDTDSDWRKKE
;
A
#
# COMPACT_ATOMS: atom_id res chain seq x y z
N MET A 1 24.99 -17.09 -51.02
CA MET A 1 24.40 -16.86 -49.69
C MET A 1 22.91 -16.48 -49.71
N VAL A 2 22.30 -16.12 -50.85
CA VAL A 2 20.86 -15.76 -50.90
C VAL A 2 19.91 -16.97 -51.05
N LYS A 3 20.38 -18.13 -51.55
CA LYS A 3 19.54 -19.34 -51.70
C LYS A 3 19.24 -20.10 -50.39
N ARG A 4 20.09 -19.99 -49.36
CA ARG A 4 19.84 -20.63 -48.04
C ARG A 4 18.97 -19.78 -47.10
N TYR A 5 18.66 -18.53 -47.45
CA TYR A 5 17.83 -17.63 -46.64
C TYR A 5 16.34 -17.72 -47.01
N GLN A 6 16.00 -18.20 -48.23
CA GLN A 6 14.63 -18.40 -48.69
C GLN A 6 14.03 -19.77 -48.26
N GLU A 7 14.85 -20.83 -48.17
CA GLU A 7 14.38 -22.17 -47.78
C GLU A 7 14.10 -22.28 -46.26
N LYS A 8 14.78 -21.49 -45.41
CA LYS A 8 14.58 -21.53 -43.95
C LYS A 8 13.36 -20.73 -43.47
N ASN A 9 12.91 -19.73 -44.24
CA ASN A 9 11.72 -18.94 -43.94
C ASN A 9 10.45 -19.50 -44.61
N GLY A 10 10.57 -20.18 -45.76
CA GLY A 10 9.45 -20.90 -46.37
C GLY A 10 8.96 -22.09 -45.54
N ALA A 11 9.86 -22.85 -44.90
CA ALA A 11 9.50 -23.98 -44.04
C ALA A 11 8.86 -23.55 -42.71
N LYS A 12 9.25 -22.40 -42.14
CA LYS A 12 8.61 -21.83 -40.93
C LYS A 12 7.23 -21.26 -41.23
N ILE A 13 7.04 -20.61 -42.39
CA ILE A 13 5.72 -20.07 -42.79
C ILE A 13 4.75 -21.20 -43.19
N LEU A 14 5.21 -22.25 -43.87
CA LEU A 14 4.37 -23.44 -44.12
C LEU A 14 4.03 -24.19 -42.83
N SER A 15 4.93 -24.26 -41.85
CA SER A 15 4.65 -24.88 -40.55
C SER A 15 3.60 -24.12 -39.75
N ILE A 16 3.63 -22.77 -39.79
CA ILE A 16 2.66 -21.90 -39.11
C ILE A 16 1.30 -21.92 -39.81
N ILE A 17 1.29 -21.99 -41.16
CA ILE A 17 0.03 -22.10 -41.93
C ILE A 17 -0.57 -23.51 -41.82
N LEU A 18 0.23 -24.60 -41.75
CA LEU A 18 -0.30 -25.94 -41.49
C LEU A 18 -0.77 -26.12 -40.04
N THR A 19 -0.14 -25.49 -39.04
CA THR A 19 -0.66 -25.51 -37.67
C THR A 19 -1.92 -24.66 -37.53
N ALA A 20 -2.03 -23.51 -38.20
CA ALA A 20 -3.27 -22.73 -38.21
C ALA A 20 -4.43 -23.43 -38.95
N ILE A 21 -4.13 -24.19 -40.02
CA ILE A 21 -5.14 -24.98 -40.76
C ILE A 21 -5.49 -26.28 -40.02
N LEU A 22 -4.56 -26.93 -39.32
CA LEU A 22 -4.86 -28.10 -38.47
C LEU A 22 -5.56 -27.70 -37.17
N ILE A 23 -5.30 -26.52 -36.62
CA ILE A 23 -6.08 -25.94 -35.50
C ILE A 23 -7.48 -25.57 -36.01
N SER A 24 -7.62 -24.97 -37.20
CA SER A 24 -8.94 -24.68 -37.79
C SER A 24 -9.73 -25.95 -38.15
N ILE A 25 -9.07 -27.03 -38.61
CA ILE A 25 -9.74 -28.30 -38.94
C ILE A 25 -10.01 -29.13 -37.67
N CYS A 26 -9.19 -29.04 -36.61
CA CYS A 26 -9.56 -29.57 -35.29
C CYS A 26 -10.72 -28.80 -34.65
N ILE A 27 -10.87 -27.49 -34.92
CA ILE A 27 -12.03 -26.70 -34.49
C ILE A 27 -13.30 -27.08 -35.27
N TYR A 28 -13.19 -27.57 -36.52
CA TYR A 28 -14.34 -28.09 -37.28
C TYR A 28 -14.65 -29.57 -37.04
N SER A 29 -13.70 -30.40 -36.58
CA SER A 29 -13.92 -31.84 -36.36
C SER A 29 -14.25 -32.22 -34.92
N THR A 30 -14.21 -31.29 -33.97
CA THR A 30 -14.84 -31.47 -32.64
C THR A 30 -16.21 -30.78 -32.54
N GLN A 31 -16.63 -30.02 -33.57
CA GLN A 31 -17.99 -29.49 -33.68
C GLN A 31 -19.09 -30.55 -33.91
N SER A 32 -18.74 -31.85 -33.92
CA SER A 32 -19.70 -32.96 -33.96
C SER A 32 -19.76 -33.79 -32.66
N VAL A 33 -19.17 -33.29 -31.57
CA VAL A 33 -19.56 -33.64 -30.20
C VAL A 33 -19.75 -32.33 -29.44
N LEU A 34 -20.68 -31.51 -29.93
CA LEU A 34 -21.37 -30.61 -29.01
C LEU A 34 -22.04 -31.51 -27.99
N ALA A 35 -21.48 -31.57 -26.78
CA ALA A 35 -22.31 -31.75 -25.61
C ALA A 35 -23.49 -30.77 -25.79
N GLU A 36 -24.73 -31.27 -25.69
CA GLU A 36 -25.88 -30.40 -25.56
C GLU A 36 -25.51 -29.33 -24.53
N LYS A 37 -25.38 -28.08 -24.96
CA LYS A 37 -25.36 -26.95 -24.03
C LYS A 37 -26.61 -27.16 -23.18
N ASN A 38 -26.43 -27.41 -21.87
CA ASN A 38 -27.54 -27.65 -20.96
C ASN A 38 -28.64 -26.65 -21.30
N GLY A 39 -29.84 -27.17 -21.61
CA GLY A 39 -30.96 -26.32 -22.02
C GLY A 39 -31.16 -25.21 -20.99
N VAL A 40 -31.66 -24.06 -21.45
CA VAL A 40 -32.04 -22.95 -20.57
C VAL A 40 -32.72 -23.49 -19.32
N THR A 41 -32.25 -23.08 -18.13
CA THR A 41 -32.79 -23.55 -16.85
C THR A 41 -34.29 -23.28 -16.82
N ASP A 42 -35.08 -24.21 -16.29
CA ASP A 42 -36.54 -24.08 -16.25
C ASP A 42 -36.94 -22.75 -15.59
N PRO A 43 -37.69 -21.87 -16.27
CA PRO A 43 -38.19 -20.63 -15.70
C PRO A 43 -38.89 -20.79 -14.34
N GLY A 44 -39.47 -21.97 -14.07
CA GLY A 44 -40.12 -22.28 -12.80
C GLY A 44 -39.18 -22.36 -11.59
N ASN A 45 -37.86 -22.44 -11.79
CA ASN A 45 -36.86 -22.42 -10.71
C ASN A 45 -36.44 -21.01 -10.30
N PHE A 46 -36.93 -19.96 -10.96
CA PHE A 46 -36.61 -18.58 -10.61
C PHE A 46 -37.79 -17.92 -9.90
N GLU A 47 -37.53 -17.31 -8.74
CA GLU A 47 -38.46 -16.33 -8.19
C GLU A 47 -38.30 -15.04 -9.00
N PHE A 48 -39.38 -14.55 -9.60
CA PHE A 48 -39.35 -13.46 -10.57
C PHE A 48 -40.37 -12.37 -10.25
N ASP A 49 -39.90 -11.13 -10.17
CA ASP A 49 -40.71 -9.92 -10.11
C ASP A 49 -40.94 -9.38 -11.54
N PRO A 50 -42.15 -9.54 -12.12
CA PRO A 50 -42.44 -9.11 -13.48
C PRO A 50 -42.54 -7.57 -13.63
N ASP A 51 -42.81 -6.82 -12.55
CA ASP A 51 -42.91 -5.37 -12.62
C ASP A 51 -41.52 -4.74 -12.79
N ALA A 52 -40.52 -5.28 -12.07
CA ALA A 52 -39.13 -4.89 -12.21
C ALA A 52 -38.40 -5.61 -13.37
N GLY A 53 -38.87 -6.80 -13.75
CA GLY A 53 -38.11 -7.73 -14.59
C GLY A 53 -36.90 -8.30 -13.85
N ALA A 54 -37.05 -8.58 -12.55
CA ALA A 54 -35.96 -8.95 -11.66
C ALA A 54 -36.07 -10.40 -11.18
N ILE A 55 -34.97 -11.15 -11.20
CA ILE A 55 -34.88 -12.43 -10.49
C ILE A 55 -34.56 -12.13 -9.03
N THR A 56 -35.43 -12.56 -8.11
CA THR A 56 -35.30 -12.29 -6.67
C THR A 56 -34.83 -13.50 -5.86
N GLY A 57 -34.79 -14.67 -6.48
CA GLY A 57 -34.42 -15.93 -5.83
C GLY A 57 -34.28 -17.06 -6.85
N TYR A 58 -33.61 -18.13 -6.44
CA TYR A 58 -33.38 -19.33 -7.25
C TYR A 58 -33.56 -20.60 -6.42
N ASP A 59 -34.31 -21.56 -6.98
CA ASP A 59 -34.44 -22.91 -6.43
C ASP A 59 -33.39 -23.83 -7.04
N THR A 60 -32.46 -24.30 -6.20
CA THR A 60 -31.36 -25.22 -6.59
C THR A 60 -31.83 -26.56 -7.17
N ALA A 61 -33.12 -26.90 -7.05
CA ALA A 61 -33.69 -28.03 -7.80
C ALA A 61 -33.54 -27.88 -9.33
N GLY A 62 -33.35 -26.64 -9.83
CA GLY A 62 -33.04 -26.35 -11.23
C GLY A 62 -31.63 -26.74 -11.68
N GLY A 63 -30.78 -27.21 -10.76
CA GLY A 63 -29.39 -27.58 -11.01
C GLY A 63 -28.39 -26.51 -10.54
N LEU A 64 -27.11 -26.85 -10.61
CA LEU A 64 -26.00 -25.99 -10.19
C LEU A 64 -25.32 -25.28 -11.38
N ASP A 65 -25.56 -25.76 -12.60
CA ASP A 65 -25.19 -25.12 -13.85
C ASP A 65 -26.37 -24.34 -14.41
N VAL A 66 -26.37 -23.01 -14.20
CA VAL A 66 -27.55 -22.18 -14.42
C VAL A 66 -27.43 -21.37 -15.69
N VAL A 67 -28.42 -21.46 -16.57
CA VAL A 67 -28.57 -20.60 -17.75
C VAL A 67 -29.81 -19.75 -17.56
N ILE A 68 -29.62 -18.48 -17.19
CA ILE A 68 -30.74 -17.57 -16.93
C ILE A 68 -31.47 -17.27 -18.26
N PRO A 69 -32.79 -17.53 -18.37
CA PRO A 69 -33.54 -17.19 -19.56
C PRO A 69 -33.58 -15.68 -19.79
N ALA A 70 -33.53 -15.24 -21.04
CA ALA A 70 -33.70 -13.81 -21.37
C ALA A 70 -35.11 -13.28 -21.03
N ARG A 71 -36.10 -14.17 -20.91
CA ARG A 71 -37.49 -13.85 -20.55
C ARG A 71 -38.10 -14.89 -19.63
N ILE A 72 -38.87 -14.43 -18.65
CA ILE A 72 -39.72 -15.27 -17.79
C ILE A 72 -41.16 -14.76 -17.96
N ASP A 73 -42.09 -15.67 -18.28
CA ASP A 73 -43.50 -15.36 -18.56
C ASP A 73 -43.73 -14.21 -19.56
N GLY A 74 -42.84 -14.11 -20.56
CA GLY A 74 -42.88 -13.09 -21.61
C GLY A 74 -42.32 -11.72 -21.23
N VAL A 75 -41.83 -11.55 -20.01
CA VAL A 75 -41.17 -10.33 -19.52
C VAL A 75 -39.66 -10.47 -19.63
N ASP A 76 -38.97 -9.45 -20.13
CA ASP A 76 -37.50 -9.43 -20.21
C ASP A 76 -36.87 -9.45 -18.81
N VAL A 77 -35.85 -10.30 -18.62
CA VAL A 77 -35.00 -10.28 -17.42
C VAL A 77 -34.00 -9.14 -17.53
N LYS A 78 -34.12 -8.17 -16.61
CA LYS A 78 -33.37 -6.90 -16.60
C LYS A 78 -32.49 -6.75 -15.37
N GLU A 79 -32.77 -7.44 -14.28
CA GLU A 79 -32.05 -7.30 -13.02
C GLU A 79 -31.84 -8.65 -12.35
N ILE A 80 -30.65 -8.82 -11.76
CA ILE A 80 -30.42 -9.88 -10.77
C ILE A 80 -30.51 -9.26 -9.39
N GLY A 81 -31.50 -9.70 -8.62
CA GLY A 81 -31.90 -9.11 -7.36
C GLY A 81 -30.93 -9.39 -6.21
N LEU A 82 -31.18 -8.68 -5.11
CA LEU A 82 -30.44 -8.81 -3.85
C LEU A 82 -30.44 -10.27 -3.41
N LYS A 83 -29.25 -10.87 -3.28
CA LYS A 83 -29.05 -12.26 -2.83
C LYS A 83 -29.73 -13.36 -3.66
N ALA A 84 -30.11 -13.08 -4.91
CA ALA A 84 -30.93 -13.99 -5.71
C ALA A 84 -30.36 -15.42 -5.85
N PHE A 85 -29.03 -15.55 -5.85
CA PHE A 85 -28.30 -16.83 -5.98
C PHE A 85 -27.21 -16.98 -4.90
N THR A 86 -27.33 -16.30 -3.76
CA THR A 86 -26.35 -16.46 -2.66
C THR A 86 -26.38 -17.86 -2.09
N GLU A 87 -25.24 -18.43 -1.70
CA GLU A 87 -25.15 -19.70 -0.95
C GLU A 87 -25.88 -20.87 -1.65
N SER A 88 -25.87 -20.89 -2.98
CA SER A 88 -26.61 -21.85 -3.80
C SER A 88 -25.75 -23.00 -4.32
N ASN A 89 -24.44 -23.00 -4.02
CA ASN A 89 -23.44 -23.94 -4.53
C ASN A 89 -23.42 -24.02 -6.06
N LEU A 90 -23.65 -22.89 -6.74
CA LEU A 90 -23.63 -22.84 -8.20
C LEU A 90 -22.21 -23.11 -8.71
N THR A 91 -22.11 -23.92 -9.76
CA THR A 91 -20.85 -24.25 -10.44
C THR A 91 -20.64 -23.44 -11.71
N SER A 92 -21.73 -22.99 -12.34
CA SER A 92 -21.68 -22.09 -13.50
C SER A 92 -22.93 -21.21 -13.61
N ILE A 93 -22.76 -20.04 -14.25
CA ILE A 93 -23.85 -19.10 -14.51
C ILE A 93 -23.72 -18.43 -15.88
N GLU A 94 -24.77 -18.49 -16.70
CA GLU A 94 -24.92 -17.68 -17.91
C GLU A 94 -25.94 -16.56 -17.68
N ILE A 95 -25.48 -15.31 -17.79
CA ILE A 95 -26.30 -14.10 -17.61
C ILE A 95 -26.70 -13.55 -19.00
N PRO A 96 -28.00 -13.31 -19.29
CA PRO A 96 -28.43 -12.85 -20.61
C PRO A 96 -28.16 -11.34 -20.83
N ASP A 97 -27.97 -10.95 -22.10
CA ASP A 97 -27.71 -9.58 -22.57
C ASP A 97 -28.79 -8.53 -22.20
N GLY A 98 -29.94 -8.98 -21.66
CA GLY A 98 -30.99 -8.10 -21.15
C GLY A 98 -30.63 -7.42 -19.82
N VAL A 99 -29.79 -8.06 -19.01
CA VAL A 99 -29.50 -7.65 -17.61
C VAL A 99 -28.75 -6.33 -17.58
N LYS A 100 -29.25 -5.36 -16.80
CA LYS A 100 -28.69 -4.02 -16.66
C LYS A 100 -27.95 -3.80 -15.34
N GLU A 101 -28.32 -4.54 -14.31
CA GLU A 101 -27.75 -4.40 -12.97
C GLU A 101 -27.70 -5.75 -12.25
N ILE A 102 -26.62 -5.96 -11.51
CA ILE A 102 -26.45 -7.08 -10.58
C ILE A 102 -26.43 -6.48 -9.18
N LYS A 103 -27.44 -6.80 -8.37
CA LYS A 103 -27.60 -6.23 -7.03
C LYS A 103 -26.62 -6.86 -6.02
N PRO A 104 -26.47 -6.26 -4.83
CA PRO A 104 -25.57 -6.76 -3.81
C PRO A 104 -25.78 -8.24 -3.46
N TRP A 105 -24.68 -8.95 -3.20
CA TRP A 105 -24.61 -10.37 -2.85
C TRP A 105 -25.22 -11.36 -3.86
N ALA A 106 -25.69 -10.90 -5.03
CA ALA A 106 -26.46 -11.70 -5.99
C ALA A 106 -25.93 -13.14 -6.21
N PHE A 107 -24.62 -13.33 -6.32
CA PHE A 107 -23.96 -14.62 -6.56
C PHE A 107 -22.86 -14.92 -5.52
N SER A 108 -22.92 -14.31 -4.33
CA SER A 108 -21.93 -14.51 -3.26
C SER A 108 -21.98 -15.94 -2.70
N VAL A 109 -20.83 -16.48 -2.27
CA VAL A 109 -20.73 -17.79 -1.62
C VAL A 109 -21.25 -18.91 -2.53
N ASN A 110 -20.57 -19.15 -3.65
CA ASN A 110 -20.84 -20.26 -4.56
C ASN A 110 -19.50 -20.87 -5.02
N ASP A 111 -19.56 -21.85 -5.92
CA ASP A 111 -18.40 -22.55 -6.47
C ASP A 111 -18.17 -22.14 -7.95
N LEU A 112 -18.50 -20.88 -8.30
CA LEU A 112 -18.38 -20.40 -9.69
C LEU A 112 -16.90 -20.28 -10.08
N THR A 113 -16.52 -20.91 -11.19
CA THR A 113 -15.15 -20.87 -11.71
C THR A 113 -14.94 -19.80 -12.80
N SER A 114 -16.02 -19.41 -13.48
CA SER A 114 -15.99 -18.31 -14.44
C SER A 114 -17.34 -17.62 -14.55
N VAL A 115 -17.32 -16.34 -14.96
CA VAL A 115 -18.54 -15.61 -15.29
C VAL A 115 -18.32 -14.62 -16.43
N LYS A 116 -19.33 -14.50 -17.29
CA LYS A 116 -19.40 -13.45 -18.31
C LYS A 116 -20.43 -12.41 -17.92
N ILE A 117 -19.99 -11.18 -17.73
CA ILE A 117 -20.83 -10.02 -17.47
C ILE A 117 -21.22 -9.37 -18.81
N PRO A 118 -22.51 -9.34 -19.18
CA PRO A 118 -22.92 -8.79 -20.47
C PRO A 118 -22.67 -7.28 -20.60
N ASN A 119 -22.48 -6.80 -21.84
CA ASN A 119 -22.26 -5.38 -22.16
C ASN A 119 -23.38 -4.44 -21.69
N SER A 120 -24.55 -4.99 -21.41
CA SER A 120 -25.71 -4.27 -20.92
C SER A 120 -25.63 -3.91 -19.44
N VAL A 121 -24.80 -4.62 -18.66
CA VAL A 121 -24.64 -4.40 -17.22
C VAL A 121 -23.86 -3.12 -16.98
N LYS A 122 -24.44 -2.20 -16.22
CA LYS A 122 -23.82 -0.91 -15.86
C LYS A 122 -23.15 -0.94 -14.51
N LYS A 123 -23.62 -1.79 -13.60
CA LYS A 123 -23.19 -1.83 -12.21
C LYS A 123 -23.20 -3.24 -11.65
N ILE A 124 -22.13 -3.56 -10.95
CA ILE A 124 -21.97 -4.77 -10.14
C ILE A 124 -22.06 -4.36 -8.67
N GLY A 125 -22.98 -4.99 -7.94
CA GLY A 125 -23.30 -4.66 -6.56
C GLY A 125 -22.23 -5.07 -5.56
N MET A 126 -22.37 -4.59 -4.33
CA MET A 126 -21.51 -4.97 -3.21
C MET A 126 -21.50 -6.50 -3.03
N MET A 127 -20.31 -7.10 -2.95
CA MET A 127 -20.13 -8.54 -2.69
C MET A 127 -20.86 -9.46 -3.67
N SER A 128 -21.24 -9.00 -4.86
CA SER A 128 -22.12 -9.80 -5.73
C SER A 128 -21.48 -11.09 -6.22
N PHE A 129 -20.15 -11.18 -6.30
CA PHE A 129 -19.39 -12.37 -6.66
C PHE A 129 -18.30 -12.69 -5.62
N ALA A 130 -18.47 -12.23 -4.38
CA ALA A 130 -17.52 -12.51 -3.30
C ALA A 130 -17.59 -13.99 -2.86
N ASP A 131 -16.46 -14.53 -2.40
CA ASP A 131 -16.34 -15.91 -1.90
C ASP A 131 -16.80 -16.92 -2.95
N ASN A 132 -16.09 -16.96 -4.08
CA ASN A 132 -16.28 -17.93 -5.16
C ASN A 132 -14.91 -18.53 -5.55
N ASP A 133 -14.91 -19.43 -6.53
CA ASP A 133 -13.69 -20.01 -7.11
C ASP A 133 -13.32 -19.36 -8.46
N LEU A 134 -13.66 -18.08 -8.70
CA LEU A 134 -13.54 -17.48 -10.03
C LEU A 134 -12.07 -17.42 -10.46
N GLU A 135 -11.73 -18.16 -11.51
CA GLU A 135 -10.42 -18.11 -12.17
C GLU A 135 -10.43 -17.08 -13.32
N SER A 136 -11.62 -16.80 -13.89
CA SER A 136 -11.78 -15.86 -15.01
C SER A 136 -13.11 -15.10 -14.98
N VAL A 137 -13.05 -13.82 -15.34
CA VAL A 137 -14.22 -12.95 -15.48
C VAL A 137 -14.09 -12.16 -16.78
N GLU A 138 -15.10 -12.26 -17.65
CA GLU A 138 -15.24 -11.38 -18.81
C GLU A 138 -16.15 -10.20 -18.44
N LEU A 139 -15.61 -8.98 -18.37
CA LEU A 139 -16.39 -7.78 -18.09
C LEU A 139 -16.93 -7.16 -19.38
N GLY A 140 -18.19 -6.74 -19.35
CA GLY A 140 -18.82 -6.04 -20.48
C GLY A 140 -18.32 -4.58 -20.58
N GLU A 141 -18.11 -4.11 -21.81
CA GLU A 141 -17.61 -2.74 -22.11
C GLU A 141 -18.52 -1.61 -21.60
N GLY A 142 -19.78 -1.93 -21.32
CA GLY A 142 -20.75 -0.98 -20.77
C GLY A 142 -20.60 -0.72 -19.27
N LEU A 143 -19.78 -1.50 -18.55
CA LEU A 143 -19.68 -1.45 -17.10
C LEU A 143 -19.05 -0.15 -16.60
N GLU A 144 -19.69 0.49 -15.62
CA GLU A 144 -19.26 1.78 -15.08
C GLU A 144 -18.85 1.68 -13.60
N VAL A 145 -19.36 0.71 -12.85
CA VAL A 145 -19.16 0.60 -11.40
C VAL A 145 -18.93 -0.86 -10.98
N ILE A 146 -17.81 -1.10 -10.31
CA ILE A 146 -17.55 -2.32 -9.54
C ILE A 146 -17.67 -1.99 -8.05
N GLY A 147 -18.69 -2.55 -7.41
CA GLY A 147 -19.02 -2.25 -6.02
C GLY A 147 -18.02 -2.79 -4.99
N ARG A 148 -18.24 -2.39 -3.74
CA ARG A 148 -17.48 -2.85 -2.57
C ARG A 148 -17.38 -4.38 -2.55
N ALA A 149 -16.17 -4.92 -2.50
CA ALA A 149 -15.88 -6.34 -2.39
C ALA A 149 -16.56 -7.20 -3.47
N ALA A 150 -16.88 -6.62 -4.64
CA ALA A 150 -17.66 -7.31 -5.66
C ALA A 150 -17.06 -8.65 -6.10
N PHE A 151 -15.73 -8.76 -6.18
CA PHE A 151 -14.97 -9.95 -6.56
C PHE A 151 -13.92 -10.31 -5.50
N SER A 152 -14.17 -10.03 -4.21
CA SER A 152 -13.23 -10.41 -3.15
C SER A 152 -13.19 -11.92 -2.93
N GLU A 153 -12.07 -12.45 -2.45
CA GLU A 153 -11.92 -13.87 -2.06
C GLU A 153 -12.25 -14.80 -3.24
N ASN A 154 -11.44 -14.70 -4.29
CA ASN A 154 -11.55 -15.48 -5.54
C ASN A 154 -10.14 -15.89 -6.03
N ASN A 155 -10.06 -16.59 -7.16
CA ASN A 155 -8.81 -17.12 -7.72
C ASN A 155 -8.41 -16.40 -9.03
N LEU A 156 -8.76 -15.11 -9.19
CA LEU A 156 -8.55 -14.41 -10.47
C LEU A 156 -7.07 -14.17 -10.71
N ALA A 157 -6.51 -14.76 -11.77
CA ALA A 157 -5.13 -14.55 -12.18
C ALA A 157 -4.92 -13.27 -13.02
N SER A 158 -5.98 -12.80 -13.68
CA SER A 158 -6.00 -11.60 -14.53
C SER A 158 -7.39 -10.98 -14.60
N ILE A 159 -7.46 -9.67 -14.82
CA ILE A 159 -8.72 -8.96 -15.08
C ILE A 159 -8.50 -7.83 -16.08
N GLU A 160 -9.35 -7.75 -17.10
CA GLU A 160 -9.40 -6.63 -18.04
C GLU A 160 -10.52 -5.66 -17.60
N LEU A 161 -10.12 -4.50 -17.06
CA LEU A 161 -11.07 -3.46 -16.68
C LEU A 161 -11.47 -2.62 -17.90
N PRO A 162 -12.77 -2.38 -18.15
CA PRO A 162 -13.21 -1.66 -19.34
C PRO A 162 -12.87 -0.16 -19.25
N ASP A 163 -12.56 0.46 -20.39
CA ASP A 163 -12.15 1.87 -20.47
C ASP A 163 -13.20 2.85 -19.90
N GLY A 164 -14.48 2.47 -19.95
CA GLY A 164 -15.61 3.25 -19.44
C GLY A 164 -15.81 3.20 -17.93
N LEU A 165 -15.00 2.43 -17.20
CA LEU A 165 -15.12 2.25 -15.76
C LEU A 165 -14.83 3.56 -15.00
N LYS A 166 -15.71 3.88 -14.04
CA LYS A 166 -15.66 5.12 -13.24
C LYS A 166 -15.32 4.88 -11.77
N GLU A 167 -15.67 3.70 -11.26
CA GLU A 167 -15.56 3.40 -9.84
C GLU A 167 -15.06 1.96 -9.61
N ILE A 168 -14.02 1.84 -8.78
CA ILE A 168 -13.55 0.59 -8.18
C ILE A 168 -13.76 0.72 -6.67
N GLY A 169 -14.71 -0.05 -6.14
CA GLY A 169 -15.11 0.04 -4.74
C GLY A 169 -14.08 -0.54 -3.75
N LEU A 170 -14.34 -0.28 -2.47
CA LEU A 170 -13.53 -0.82 -1.36
C LEU A 170 -13.41 -2.34 -1.48
N GLY A 171 -12.18 -2.86 -1.50
CA GLY A 171 -11.90 -4.29 -1.52
C GLY A 171 -12.39 -5.02 -2.76
N ALA A 172 -12.68 -4.31 -3.87
CA ALA A 172 -13.33 -4.89 -5.06
C ALA A 172 -12.69 -6.20 -5.56
N PHE A 173 -11.36 -6.32 -5.46
CA PHE A 173 -10.56 -7.50 -5.83
C PHE A 173 -9.64 -7.93 -4.67
N TYR A 174 -10.05 -7.69 -3.42
CA TYR A 174 -9.30 -8.14 -2.24
C TYR A 174 -9.13 -9.67 -2.25
N ARG A 175 -7.93 -10.17 -1.95
CA ARG A 175 -7.61 -11.61 -1.93
C ARG A 175 -7.99 -12.32 -3.23
N ASN A 176 -7.17 -12.06 -4.24
CA ASN A 176 -7.18 -12.75 -5.53
C ASN A 176 -5.75 -13.16 -5.90
N GLU A 177 -5.55 -13.70 -7.10
CA GLU A 177 -4.25 -14.12 -7.61
C GLU A 177 -3.73 -13.19 -8.72
N LEU A 178 -4.22 -11.93 -8.78
CA LEU A 178 -3.96 -11.04 -9.90
C LEU A 178 -2.46 -10.74 -10.01
N THR A 179 -1.90 -10.92 -11.19
CA THR A 179 -0.48 -10.67 -11.47
C THR A 179 -0.22 -9.31 -12.10
N THR A 180 -1.21 -8.77 -12.81
CA THR A 180 -1.18 -7.46 -13.46
C THR A 180 -2.57 -6.81 -13.42
N VAL A 181 -2.62 -5.48 -13.42
CA VAL A 181 -3.88 -4.75 -13.65
C VAL A 181 -3.62 -3.39 -14.31
N LYS A 182 -4.51 -3.02 -15.23
CA LYS A 182 -4.58 -1.69 -15.83
C LYS A 182 -5.79 -0.94 -15.28
N ILE A 183 -5.56 0.11 -14.50
CA ILE A 183 -6.61 0.98 -13.97
C ILE A 183 -6.98 2.02 -15.03
N PRO A 184 -8.23 2.04 -15.54
CA PRO A 184 -8.63 3.01 -16.56
C PRO A 184 -8.58 4.45 -16.04
N GLY A 185 -8.22 5.39 -16.92
CA GLY A 185 -8.17 6.83 -16.57
C GLY A 185 -9.54 7.46 -16.24
N GLY A 186 -10.65 6.74 -16.50
CA GLY A 186 -11.99 7.14 -16.06
C GLY A 186 -12.22 6.97 -14.56
N VAL A 187 -11.42 6.13 -13.88
CA VAL A 187 -11.49 5.89 -12.44
C VAL A 187 -10.88 7.06 -11.70
N LYS A 188 -11.62 7.65 -10.75
CA LYS A 188 -11.15 8.80 -9.96
C LYS A 188 -10.36 8.42 -8.73
N GLU A 189 -10.76 7.34 -8.08
CA GLU A 189 -10.10 6.80 -6.89
C GLU A 189 -10.00 5.29 -7.03
N VAL A 190 -8.80 4.75 -6.78
CA VAL A 190 -8.65 3.32 -6.52
C VAL A 190 -9.12 3.06 -5.10
N GLY A 191 -10.23 2.35 -4.94
CA GLY A 191 -10.86 2.14 -3.64
C GLY A 191 -9.92 1.53 -2.59
N LYS A 192 -10.21 1.82 -1.32
CA LYS A 192 -9.49 1.23 -0.17
C LYS A 192 -9.42 -0.30 -0.29
N GLN A 193 -8.25 -0.89 -0.08
CA GLN A 193 -8.00 -2.33 -0.17
C GLN A 193 -8.37 -2.98 -1.51
N ALA A 194 -8.62 -2.20 -2.58
CA ALA A 194 -9.20 -2.71 -3.82
C ALA A 194 -8.43 -3.89 -4.43
N PHE A 195 -7.10 -3.88 -4.34
CA PHE A 195 -6.20 -4.92 -4.84
C PHE A 195 -5.25 -5.44 -3.74
N ASN A 196 -5.67 -5.38 -2.48
CA ASN A 196 -4.88 -5.87 -1.35
C ASN A 196 -4.83 -7.40 -1.34
N GLU A 197 -3.69 -7.98 -0.93
CA GLU A 197 -3.43 -9.43 -0.87
C GLU A 197 -3.63 -10.08 -2.25
N ASN A 198 -2.85 -9.62 -3.24
CA ASN A 198 -2.77 -10.19 -4.59
C ASN A 198 -1.31 -10.55 -4.92
N ASN A 199 -1.03 -10.95 -6.15
CA ASN A 199 0.32 -11.26 -6.65
C ASN A 199 0.81 -10.21 -7.66
N LEU A 200 0.39 -8.94 -7.52
CA LEU A 200 0.63 -7.94 -8.55
C LEU A 200 2.13 -7.65 -8.67
N THR A 201 2.66 -7.85 -9.88
CA THR A 201 4.04 -7.51 -10.25
C THR A 201 4.11 -6.24 -11.07
N GLU A 202 3.00 -5.86 -11.72
CA GLU A 202 2.86 -4.67 -12.56
C GLU A 202 1.46 -4.05 -12.39
N VAL A 203 1.40 -2.73 -12.25
CA VAL A 203 0.16 -1.95 -12.24
C VAL A 203 0.33 -0.74 -13.15
N GLU A 204 -0.57 -0.59 -14.12
CA GLU A 204 -0.68 0.65 -14.91
C GLU A 204 -1.80 1.51 -14.32
N ILE A 205 -1.47 2.71 -13.84
CA ILE A 205 -2.45 3.66 -13.29
C ILE A 205 -2.78 4.70 -14.36
N GLY A 206 -4.05 4.80 -14.76
CA GLY A 206 -4.48 5.80 -15.73
C GLY A 206 -4.32 7.25 -15.25
N GLU A 207 -3.92 8.14 -16.17
CA GLU A 207 -3.64 9.58 -15.94
C GLU A 207 -4.81 10.42 -15.38
N GLY A 208 -6.01 9.85 -15.26
CA GLY A 208 -7.18 10.53 -14.68
C GLY A 208 -7.47 10.17 -13.22
N VAL A 209 -6.69 9.25 -12.64
CA VAL A 209 -6.78 8.83 -11.24
C VAL A 209 -6.23 9.94 -10.34
N GLU A 210 -7.03 10.35 -9.35
CA GLU A 210 -6.74 11.47 -8.46
C GLU A 210 -6.33 11.01 -7.05
N ALA A 211 -6.67 9.78 -6.67
CA ALA A 211 -6.40 9.22 -5.34
C ALA A 211 -6.16 7.71 -5.38
N ILE A 212 -5.23 7.26 -4.53
CA ILE A 212 -4.97 5.85 -4.23
C ILE A 212 -5.41 5.60 -2.79
N GLY A 213 -6.41 4.74 -2.61
CA GLY A 213 -7.02 4.48 -1.32
C GLY A 213 -6.09 3.77 -0.33
N GLU A 214 -6.52 3.80 0.93
CA GLU A 214 -5.88 3.07 2.04
C GLU A 214 -5.69 1.60 1.70
N ALA A 215 -4.44 1.11 1.81
CA ALA A 215 -4.04 -0.26 1.50
C ALA A 215 -4.46 -0.74 0.10
N ALA A 216 -4.69 0.15 -0.87
CA ALA A 216 -5.21 -0.22 -2.20
C ALA A 216 -4.38 -1.30 -2.91
N PHE A 217 -3.05 -1.26 -2.78
CA PHE A 217 -2.10 -2.21 -3.37
C PHE A 217 -1.20 -2.86 -2.31
N ALA A 218 -1.65 -2.94 -1.06
CA ALA A 218 -0.88 -3.58 0.01
C ALA A 218 -0.72 -5.09 -0.22
N LYS A 219 0.39 -5.67 0.27
CA LYS A 219 0.69 -7.11 0.22
C LYS A 219 0.62 -7.66 -1.21
N ASN A 220 1.49 -7.13 -2.05
CA ASN A 220 1.67 -7.52 -3.44
C ASN A 220 3.16 -7.77 -3.73
N GLU A 221 3.52 -7.98 -4.99
CA GLU A 221 4.88 -8.29 -5.41
C GLU A 221 5.52 -7.16 -6.23
N LEU A 222 5.01 -5.92 -6.14
CA LEU A 222 5.42 -4.80 -6.99
C LEU A 222 6.89 -4.46 -6.77
N THR A 223 7.65 -4.35 -7.86
CA THR A 223 9.07 -3.96 -7.82
C THR A 223 9.32 -2.50 -8.21
N SER A 224 8.37 -1.92 -8.93
CA SER A 224 8.30 -0.51 -9.34
C SER A 224 6.83 -0.10 -9.46
N ILE A 225 6.56 1.19 -9.39
CA ILE A 225 5.24 1.76 -9.64
C ILE A 225 5.36 3.16 -10.22
N ASP A 226 4.69 3.40 -11.34
CA ASP A 226 4.56 4.73 -11.93
C ASP A 226 3.27 5.37 -11.40
N ILE A 227 3.41 6.38 -10.55
CA ILE A 227 2.28 7.11 -9.96
C ILE A 227 2.04 8.38 -10.78
N PRO A 228 0.89 8.52 -11.47
CA PRO A 228 0.61 9.70 -12.28
C PRO A 228 0.60 11.00 -11.48
N ASN A 229 0.99 12.10 -12.12
CA ASN A 229 0.99 13.43 -11.50
C ASN A 229 -0.41 13.97 -11.15
N SER A 230 -1.47 13.34 -11.68
CA SER A 230 -2.86 13.60 -11.28
C SER A 230 -3.16 13.13 -9.84
N VAL A 231 -2.38 12.19 -9.31
CA VAL A 231 -2.59 11.65 -7.96
C VAL A 231 -2.18 12.69 -6.92
N SER A 232 -3.17 13.12 -6.14
CA SER A 232 -3.04 14.12 -5.08
C SER A 232 -3.14 13.55 -3.67
N VAL A 233 -3.51 12.26 -3.56
CA VAL A 233 -3.66 11.52 -2.29
C VAL A 233 -3.09 10.11 -2.45
N ILE A 234 -2.15 9.74 -1.57
CA ILE A 234 -1.70 8.37 -1.35
C ILE A 234 -2.13 7.97 0.07
N GLY A 235 -3.10 7.07 0.16
CA GLY A 235 -3.69 6.63 1.42
C GLY A 235 -2.73 5.85 2.30
N ALA A 236 -3.10 5.72 3.58
CA ALA A 236 -2.33 4.93 4.55
C ALA A 236 -2.15 3.49 4.06
N GLY A 237 -0.93 2.96 4.15
CA GLY A 237 -0.60 1.61 3.73
C GLY A 237 -0.77 1.32 2.24
N ALA A 238 -0.97 2.33 1.37
CA ALA A 238 -1.34 2.12 -0.04
C ALA A 238 -0.46 1.09 -0.78
N PHE A 239 0.85 1.07 -0.50
CA PHE A 239 1.84 0.14 -1.04
C PHE A 239 2.59 -0.62 0.08
N TYR A 240 1.96 -0.83 1.23
CA TYR A 240 2.52 -1.61 2.34
C TYR A 240 2.89 -3.03 1.89
N ASP A 241 4.02 -3.57 2.35
CA ASP A 241 4.46 -4.96 2.13
C ASP A 241 4.50 -5.32 0.63
N ASN A 242 5.45 -4.69 -0.07
CA ASN A 242 5.73 -4.89 -1.48
C ASN A 242 7.26 -5.04 -1.69
N ASN A 243 7.70 -5.14 -2.95
CA ASN A 243 9.11 -5.25 -3.29
C ASN A 243 9.68 -3.97 -3.93
N LEU A 244 9.07 -2.80 -3.73
CA LEU A 244 9.42 -1.57 -4.45
C LEU A 244 10.87 -1.20 -4.17
N THR A 245 11.64 -0.98 -5.24
CA THR A 245 13.07 -0.58 -5.14
C THR A 245 13.28 0.92 -5.33
N GLU A 246 12.35 1.56 -6.02
CA GLU A 246 12.25 2.99 -6.25
C GLU A 246 10.77 3.41 -6.32
N VAL A 247 10.52 4.69 -6.05
CA VAL A 247 9.23 5.33 -6.25
C VAL A 247 9.43 6.81 -6.57
N GLU A 248 8.73 7.29 -7.59
CA GLU A 248 8.59 8.73 -7.86
C GLU A 248 7.32 9.23 -7.18
N ILE A 249 7.47 10.14 -6.21
CA ILE A 249 6.35 10.76 -5.52
C ILE A 249 5.84 11.93 -6.37
N PRO A 250 4.53 12.02 -6.69
CA PRO A 250 3.98 13.09 -7.51
C PRO A 250 4.27 14.50 -6.96
N ASP A 251 4.66 15.42 -7.86
CA ASP A 251 5.04 16.81 -7.53
C ASP A 251 3.91 17.63 -6.85
N GLY A 252 2.66 17.19 -7.00
CA GLY A 252 1.48 17.83 -6.40
C GLY A 252 1.12 17.30 -5.01
N LEU A 253 1.71 16.19 -4.57
CA LEU A 253 1.27 15.45 -3.38
C LEU A 253 1.47 16.28 -2.11
N LYS A 254 0.43 16.33 -1.26
CA LYS A 254 0.46 17.09 0.00
C LYS A 254 0.80 16.24 1.22
N GLU A 255 0.40 14.98 1.19
CA GLU A 255 0.52 14.07 2.32
C GLU A 255 0.89 12.69 1.80
N ILE A 256 1.89 12.09 2.43
CA ILE A 256 2.22 10.67 2.28
C ILE A 256 1.55 9.97 3.46
N GLY A 257 0.54 9.13 3.19
CA GLY A 257 -0.21 8.45 4.23
C GLY A 257 0.66 7.57 5.14
N GLY A 258 0.21 7.35 6.36
CA GLY A 258 0.91 6.48 7.31
C GLY A 258 1.12 5.07 6.75
N GLY A 259 2.32 4.53 6.84
CA GLY A 259 2.71 3.22 6.31
C GLY A 259 2.63 3.09 4.79
N ALA A 260 2.44 4.19 4.03
CA ALA A 260 2.18 4.12 2.59
C ALA A 260 3.21 3.30 1.80
N PHE A 261 4.49 3.36 2.19
CA PHE A 261 5.59 2.59 1.60
C PHE A 261 6.32 1.73 2.64
N GLN A 262 5.64 1.37 3.74
CA GLN A 262 6.21 0.52 4.78
C GLN A 262 6.54 -0.88 4.24
N GLU A 263 7.62 -1.50 4.73
CA GLU A 263 8.03 -2.86 4.36
C GLU A 263 8.22 -3.02 2.84
N ASN A 264 9.10 -2.20 2.28
CA ASN A 264 9.53 -2.26 0.89
C ASN A 264 11.06 -2.37 0.80
N ASN A 265 11.61 -2.33 -0.41
CA ASN A 265 13.04 -2.39 -0.68
C ASN A 265 13.63 -1.05 -1.14
N LEU A 266 12.98 0.07 -0.83
CA LEU A 266 13.35 1.39 -1.36
C LEU A 266 14.78 1.75 -0.94
N SER A 267 15.64 2.04 -1.92
CA SER A 267 17.04 2.42 -1.67
C SER A 267 17.24 3.95 -1.57
N SER A 268 16.32 4.69 -2.19
CA SER A 268 16.25 6.15 -2.16
C SER A 268 14.80 6.60 -2.33
N VAL A 269 14.50 7.82 -1.88
CA VAL A 269 13.22 8.48 -2.13
C VAL A 269 13.45 9.98 -2.30
N ALA A 270 12.87 10.56 -3.34
CA ALA A 270 12.79 12.00 -3.51
C ALA A 270 11.45 12.48 -2.95
N ILE A 271 11.50 13.27 -1.87
CA ILE A 271 10.30 13.87 -1.27
C ILE A 271 10.09 15.25 -1.91
N PRO A 272 8.99 15.49 -2.65
CA PRO A 272 8.76 16.76 -3.30
C PRO A 272 8.51 17.89 -2.30
N ASN A 273 8.85 19.12 -2.69
CA ASN A 273 8.60 20.33 -1.89
C ASN A 273 7.10 20.59 -1.62
N SER A 274 6.20 19.93 -2.33
CA SER A 274 4.75 20.05 -2.11
C SER A 274 4.28 19.38 -0.83
N VAL A 275 5.02 18.39 -0.34
CA VAL A 275 4.66 17.55 0.81
C VAL A 275 4.73 18.37 2.10
N GLU A 276 3.65 18.32 2.86
CA GLU A 276 3.52 19.01 4.15
C GLU A 276 3.49 18.02 5.33
N VAL A 277 3.11 16.76 5.09
CA VAL A 277 2.98 15.71 6.11
C VAL A 277 3.58 14.39 5.60
N ILE A 278 4.45 13.79 6.42
CA ILE A 278 4.95 12.43 6.25
C ILE A 278 4.34 11.58 7.38
N GLY A 279 3.41 10.69 7.03
CA GLY A 279 2.61 9.95 7.99
C GLY A 279 3.40 8.92 8.80
N GLU A 280 2.75 8.43 9.86
CA GLU A 280 3.30 7.42 10.78
C GLU A 280 3.84 6.22 9.99
N ALA A 281 5.08 5.81 10.25
CA ALA A 281 5.73 4.66 9.60
C ALA A 281 5.76 4.71 8.04
N ALA A 282 5.56 5.88 7.40
CA ALA A 282 5.44 6.00 5.94
C ALA A 282 6.54 5.27 5.14
N PHE A 283 7.78 5.28 5.61
CA PHE A 283 8.93 4.58 5.03
C PHE A 283 9.58 3.60 6.02
N TYR A 284 8.84 3.10 7.01
CA TYR A 284 9.35 2.13 7.98
C TYR A 284 9.84 0.85 7.30
N LYS A 285 10.98 0.32 7.75
CA LYS A 285 11.54 -0.97 7.28
C LYS A 285 11.76 -0.99 5.76
N ASN A 286 12.64 -0.10 5.30
CA ASN A 286 13.11 -0.01 3.92
C ASN A 286 14.66 -0.08 3.88
N ASN A 287 15.25 0.13 2.71
CA ASN A 287 16.71 0.14 2.50
C ASN A 287 17.24 1.57 2.22
N LEU A 288 16.58 2.61 2.72
CA LEU A 288 16.96 3.99 2.42
C LEU A 288 18.35 4.28 2.98
N THR A 289 19.24 4.81 2.13
CA THR A 289 20.62 5.14 2.52
C THR A 289 20.81 6.61 2.87
N THR A 290 20.01 7.48 2.24
CA THR A 290 19.97 8.93 2.48
C THR A 290 18.54 9.43 2.30
N VAL A 291 18.20 10.53 2.96
CA VAL A 291 16.94 11.23 2.72
C VAL A 291 17.12 12.74 2.91
N VAL A 292 16.45 13.52 2.06
CA VAL A 292 16.30 14.96 2.22
C VAL A 292 14.85 15.24 2.61
N ILE A 293 14.64 15.85 3.77
CA ILE A 293 13.33 16.32 4.23
C ILE A 293 13.18 17.79 3.83
N PRO A 294 12.27 18.12 2.89
CA PRO A 294 12.08 19.48 2.43
C PRO A 294 11.56 20.42 3.51
N GLY A 295 11.92 21.70 3.45
CA GLY A 295 11.54 22.70 4.47
C GLY A 295 10.04 22.98 4.60
N ARG A 296 9.23 22.49 3.65
CA ARG A 296 7.76 22.57 3.70
C ARG A 296 7.09 21.45 4.50
N VAL A 297 7.82 20.38 4.82
CA VAL A 297 7.31 19.31 5.68
C VAL A 297 7.12 19.87 7.08
N LYS A 298 5.87 20.00 7.50
CA LYS A 298 5.50 20.55 8.81
C LYS A 298 5.45 19.48 9.90
N VAL A 299 5.30 18.22 9.51
CA VAL A 299 5.12 17.10 10.42
C VAL A 299 5.85 15.87 9.85
N ILE A 300 6.79 15.34 10.63
CA ILE A 300 7.29 13.98 10.50
C ILE A 300 6.66 13.18 11.64
N GLU A 301 5.80 12.23 11.30
CA GLU A 301 5.10 11.43 12.32
C GLU A 301 5.97 10.29 12.86
N LYS A 302 5.37 9.51 13.76
CA LYS A 302 6.06 8.45 14.51
C LYS A 302 6.69 7.43 13.56
N GLY A 303 7.97 7.12 13.76
CA GLY A 303 8.65 6.04 13.04
C GLY A 303 8.74 6.19 11.51
N SER A 304 8.47 7.36 10.93
CA SER A 304 8.37 7.52 9.47
C SER A 304 9.58 7.03 8.69
N PHE A 305 10.79 7.09 9.27
CA PHE A 305 12.05 6.60 8.67
C PHE A 305 12.76 5.55 9.53
N ALA A 306 12.06 4.92 10.47
CA ALA A 306 12.65 3.92 11.35
C ALA A 306 12.98 2.60 10.61
N LYS A 307 13.99 1.88 11.11
CA LYS A 307 14.49 0.60 10.58
C LYS A 307 14.88 0.68 9.09
N ASN A 308 15.61 1.73 8.72
CA ASN A 308 16.27 1.86 7.43
C ASN A 308 17.78 1.60 7.58
N VAL A 309 18.56 1.94 6.56
CA VAL A 309 20.03 1.92 6.58
C VAL A 309 20.60 3.33 6.35
N LEU A 310 19.90 4.35 6.86
CA LEU A 310 20.27 5.75 6.62
C LEU A 310 21.65 6.03 7.21
N THR A 311 22.56 6.50 6.38
CA THR A 311 23.91 6.94 6.80
C THR A 311 23.97 8.46 6.99
N SER A 312 23.04 9.18 6.37
CA SER A 312 22.86 10.62 6.53
C SER A 312 21.40 11.01 6.32
N VAL A 313 20.98 12.08 6.98
CA VAL A 313 19.70 12.75 6.79
C VAL A 313 19.95 14.25 6.69
N LYS A 314 19.35 14.89 5.69
CA LYS A 314 19.31 16.36 5.59
C LYS A 314 17.89 16.82 5.94
N ILE A 315 17.76 17.58 7.02
CA ILE A 315 16.49 18.20 7.41
C ILE A 315 16.59 19.69 7.09
N GLU A 316 15.76 20.18 6.18
CA GLU A 316 15.79 21.60 5.82
C GLU A 316 15.10 22.49 6.85
N GLU A 317 15.48 23.77 6.85
CA GLU A 317 14.87 24.81 7.69
C GLU A 317 13.35 24.88 7.48
N GLY A 318 12.61 25.08 8.59
CA GLY A 318 11.15 25.16 8.58
C GLY A 318 10.43 23.86 8.93
N VAL A 319 11.15 22.73 8.99
CA VAL A 319 10.60 21.47 9.49
C VAL A 319 10.32 21.56 10.98
N LYS A 320 9.06 21.28 11.36
CA LYS A 320 8.63 21.25 12.76
C LYS A 320 8.44 19.80 13.19
N VAL A 321 9.05 19.46 14.33
CA VAL A 321 8.94 18.18 15.05
C VAL A 321 9.67 17.00 14.39
N THR A 322 10.64 16.45 15.13
CA THR A 322 11.14 15.08 14.95
C THR A 322 10.08 14.14 15.54
N GLY A 323 9.37 13.33 14.76
CA GLY A 323 8.39 12.37 15.33
C GLY A 323 9.02 11.41 16.35
N GLU A 324 8.20 10.86 17.26
CA GLU A 324 8.63 9.77 18.13
C GLU A 324 9.25 8.65 17.28
N LEU A 325 10.44 8.16 17.63
CA LEU A 325 11.15 7.12 16.88
C LEU A 325 11.41 7.44 15.40
N ALA A 326 11.32 8.70 14.95
CA ALA A 326 11.34 9.04 13.52
C ALA A 326 12.51 8.43 12.73
N PHE A 327 13.70 8.37 13.32
CA PHE A 327 14.92 7.80 12.72
C PHE A 327 15.48 6.62 13.53
N PHE A 328 14.63 5.95 14.33
CA PHE A 328 15.03 4.81 15.15
C PHE A 328 15.62 3.66 14.34
N GLY A 329 16.76 3.09 14.79
CA GLY A 329 17.32 1.89 14.20
C GLY A 329 17.87 2.10 12.79
N ASN A 330 18.75 3.08 12.63
CA ASN A 330 19.43 3.43 11.37
C ASN A 330 20.96 3.37 11.57
N ASN A 331 21.73 3.82 10.58
CA ASN A 331 23.20 3.83 10.61
C ASN A 331 23.75 5.27 10.56
N LEU A 332 23.03 6.24 11.15
CA LEU A 332 23.41 7.65 11.09
C LEU A 332 24.69 7.85 11.89
N THR A 333 25.71 8.43 11.26
CA THR A 333 27.01 8.71 11.92
C THR A 333 27.11 10.12 12.49
N ALA A 334 26.29 11.03 11.95
CA ALA A 334 26.09 12.39 12.41
C ALA A 334 24.67 12.85 12.01
N VAL A 335 24.14 13.81 12.76
CA VAL A 335 22.91 14.51 12.42
C VAL A 335 23.03 16.00 12.73
N GLU A 336 22.59 16.84 11.79
CA GLU A 336 22.43 18.28 11.99
C GLU A 336 20.95 18.55 12.25
N ILE A 337 20.64 18.93 13.48
CA ILE A 337 19.28 19.34 13.86
C ILE A 337 19.12 20.82 13.46
N PRO A 338 18.13 21.17 12.62
CA PRO A 338 17.99 22.54 12.13
C PRO A 338 17.58 23.50 13.22
N ASP A 339 17.91 24.78 13.02
CA ASP A 339 17.52 25.84 13.95
C ASP A 339 15.98 25.96 14.01
N GLY A 340 15.46 26.27 15.18
CA GLY A 340 14.01 26.40 15.40
C GLY A 340 13.31 25.10 15.80
N VAL A 341 13.98 23.95 15.76
CA VAL A 341 13.50 22.72 16.42
C VAL A 341 13.46 22.96 17.93
N LYS A 342 12.27 22.75 18.52
CA LYS A 342 12.01 22.95 19.96
C LYS A 342 12.15 21.68 20.78
N GLU A 343 11.78 20.55 20.22
CA GLU A 343 11.75 19.29 20.93
C GLU A 343 12.38 18.21 20.05
N ILE A 344 13.31 17.44 20.63
CA ILE A 344 13.78 16.18 20.07
C ILE A 344 12.95 15.10 20.77
N ARG A 345 12.01 14.49 20.05
CA ARG A 345 11.02 13.56 20.63
C ARG A 345 11.64 12.24 21.08
N ASP A 346 10.84 11.48 21.81
CA ASP A 346 11.20 10.19 22.38
C ASP A 346 11.72 9.25 21.29
N GLY A 347 12.89 8.65 21.55
CA GLY A 347 13.56 7.69 20.68
C GLY A 347 13.92 8.19 19.27
N ALA A 348 13.84 9.50 18.98
CA ALA A 348 13.95 10.04 17.62
C ALA A 348 15.20 9.58 16.86
N PHE A 349 16.34 9.45 17.55
CA PHE A 349 17.63 8.98 17.02
C PHE A 349 18.16 7.77 17.80
N GLN A 350 17.27 7.01 18.44
CA GLN A 350 17.63 5.80 19.17
C GLN A 350 18.21 4.73 18.23
N GLU A 351 19.17 3.93 18.70
CA GLU A 351 19.79 2.83 17.93
C GLU A 351 20.36 3.31 16.59
N ASN A 352 21.34 4.21 16.65
CA ASN A 352 22.10 4.70 15.50
C ASN A 352 23.62 4.57 15.79
N ASP A 353 24.46 5.07 14.87
CA ASP A 353 25.93 5.05 14.98
C ASP A 353 26.47 6.49 15.25
N LEU A 354 25.69 7.35 15.92
CA LEU A 354 26.03 8.77 16.04
C LEU A 354 27.29 8.96 16.87
N SER A 355 28.36 9.43 16.25
CA SER A 355 29.62 9.78 16.92
C SER A 355 29.65 11.21 17.46
N SER A 356 28.78 12.06 16.92
CA SER A 356 28.57 13.44 17.36
C SER A 356 27.15 13.90 17.00
N VAL A 357 26.65 14.85 17.79
CA VAL A 357 25.37 15.52 17.54
C VAL A 357 25.52 17.01 17.82
N ALA A 358 25.02 17.84 16.91
CA ALA A 358 24.88 19.27 17.12
C ALA A 358 23.44 19.57 17.56
N ILE A 359 23.28 20.00 18.81
CA ILE A 359 21.98 20.39 19.37
C ILE A 359 21.87 21.92 19.34
N PRO A 360 20.95 22.51 18.55
CA PRO A 360 20.85 23.96 18.41
C PRO A 360 20.26 24.61 19.66
N ASN A 361 20.56 25.89 19.87
CA ASN A 361 20.05 26.71 20.99
C ASN A 361 18.53 26.96 20.96
N SER A 362 17.82 26.39 19.98
CA SER A 362 16.36 26.41 19.95
C SER A 362 15.72 25.26 20.72
N VAL A 363 16.46 24.17 20.99
CA VAL A 363 15.94 22.96 21.64
C VAL A 363 15.72 23.23 23.12
N GLU A 364 14.49 22.94 23.57
CA GLU A 364 14.01 23.09 24.94
C GLU A 364 13.84 21.73 25.63
N LEU A 365 13.57 20.67 24.86
CA LEU A 365 13.35 19.32 25.39
C LEU A 365 14.08 18.25 24.58
N ILE A 366 14.74 17.35 25.31
CA ILE A 366 15.29 16.09 24.78
C ILE A 366 14.47 14.95 25.39
N GLY A 367 13.78 14.20 24.55
CA GLY A 367 12.81 13.18 24.95
C GLY A 367 13.44 11.92 25.56
N GLN A 368 12.56 11.02 26.02
CA GLN A 368 12.95 9.72 26.52
C GLN A 368 13.71 8.94 25.45
N ALA A 369 14.88 8.39 25.80
CA ALA A 369 15.70 7.59 24.90
C ALA A 369 16.08 8.28 23.57
N ALA A 370 15.99 9.61 23.45
CA ALA A 370 16.15 10.34 22.19
C ALA A 370 17.43 9.98 21.40
N PHE A 371 18.54 9.77 22.11
CA PHE A 371 19.84 9.35 21.59
C PHE A 371 20.33 8.05 22.26
N TYR A 372 19.43 7.22 22.79
CA TYR A 372 19.77 5.94 23.40
C TYR A 372 20.50 5.03 22.42
N LYS A 373 21.57 4.36 22.86
CA LYS A 373 22.33 3.38 22.08
C LYS A 373 22.89 3.98 20.78
N ASN A 374 23.90 4.81 20.96
CA ASN A 374 24.70 5.47 19.92
C ASN A 374 26.20 5.41 20.30
N ASP A 375 27.06 6.00 19.46
CA ASP A 375 28.51 6.02 19.64
C ASP A 375 29.03 7.37 20.19
N LEU A 376 28.19 8.14 20.90
CA LEU A 376 28.56 9.47 21.39
C LEU A 376 29.64 9.35 22.48
N THR A 377 30.72 10.12 22.32
CA THR A 377 31.80 10.23 23.34
C THR A 377 31.76 11.54 24.10
N SER A 378 31.07 12.54 23.56
CA SER A 378 30.81 13.81 24.22
C SER A 378 29.49 14.40 23.73
N VAL A 379 28.89 15.26 24.54
CA VAL A 379 27.69 16.01 24.15
C VAL A 379 27.76 17.44 24.69
N VAL A 380 27.28 18.38 23.88
CA VAL A 380 27.04 19.77 24.27
C VAL A 380 25.53 19.97 24.35
N VAL A 381 25.03 20.19 25.55
CA VAL A 381 23.63 20.47 25.86
C VAL A 381 23.49 21.99 26.04
N PRO A 382 22.85 22.70 25.10
CA PRO A 382 22.76 24.15 25.16
C PRO A 382 21.89 24.62 26.33
N ASN A 383 22.11 25.87 26.78
CA ASN A 383 21.37 26.49 27.89
C ASN A 383 19.86 26.59 27.67
N SER A 384 19.39 26.42 26.43
CA SER A 384 17.98 26.40 26.10
C SER A 384 17.28 25.12 26.53
N VAL A 385 18.03 24.01 26.71
CA VAL A 385 17.44 22.72 27.09
C VAL A 385 17.02 22.79 28.55
N GLU A 386 15.71 22.64 28.77
CA GLU A 386 15.10 22.64 30.10
C GLU A 386 15.05 21.23 30.68
N VAL A 387 14.83 20.21 29.83
CA VAL A 387 14.60 18.82 30.25
C VAL A 387 15.35 17.83 29.37
N ILE A 388 15.97 16.83 30.02
CA ILE A 388 16.45 15.60 29.40
C ILE A 388 15.67 14.42 29.97
N GLY A 389 14.92 13.73 29.11
CA GLY A 389 14.09 12.57 29.43
C GLY A 389 14.89 11.34 29.86
N GLU A 390 14.19 10.35 30.42
CA GLU A 390 14.79 9.10 30.89
C GLU A 390 15.54 8.40 29.75
N GLY A 391 16.77 7.96 30.00
CA GLY A 391 17.57 7.29 28.97
C GLY A 391 18.04 8.18 27.81
N GLY A 392 17.82 9.51 27.85
CA GLY A 392 18.03 10.42 26.71
C GLY A 392 19.34 10.25 25.93
N PHE A 393 20.44 9.97 26.62
CA PHE A 393 21.78 9.67 26.09
C PHE A 393 22.37 8.37 26.68
N PHE A 394 21.54 7.47 27.19
CA PHE A 394 22.01 6.24 27.83
C PHE A 394 22.56 5.26 26.79
N ASP A 395 23.40 4.32 27.22
CA ASP A 395 24.07 3.32 26.35
C ASP A 395 24.92 4.02 25.27
N ASN A 396 25.74 4.98 25.70
CA ASN A 396 26.71 5.69 24.86
C ASN A 396 28.07 5.73 25.59
N ALA A 397 29.17 5.92 24.86
CA ALA A 397 30.52 6.03 25.42
C ALA A 397 30.88 7.44 25.94
N ILE A 398 29.92 8.21 26.47
CA ILE A 398 30.11 9.63 26.81
C ILE A 398 31.05 9.77 28.00
N ILE A 399 32.14 10.54 27.82
CA ILE A 399 33.11 10.88 28.88
C ILE A 399 33.21 12.39 29.16
N SER A 400 32.54 13.22 28.35
CA SER A 400 32.51 14.67 28.51
C SER A 400 31.12 15.22 28.18
N VAL A 401 30.55 16.00 29.10
CA VAL A 401 29.26 16.68 28.92
C VAL A 401 29.47 18.16 29.21
N GLU A 402 29.23 19.01 28.22
CA GLU A 402 29.03 20.44 28.45
C GLU A 402 27.54 20.69 28.59
N ILE A 403 27.10 21.27 29.71
CA ILE A 403 25.68 21.44 30.02
C ILE A 403 25.42 22.81 30.63
N GLY A 404 24.26 23.38 30.29
CA GLY A 404 23.77 24.62 30.88
C GLY A 404 23.41 24.51 32.36
N GLU A 405 22.95 25.62 32.95
CA GLU A 405 22.51 25.64 34.34
C GLU A 405 21.04 25.22 34.46
N GLY A 406 20.70 24.55 35.56
CA GLY A 406 19.31 24.30 35.93
C GLY A 406 18.56 23.25 35.09
N VAL A 407 19.24 22.53 34.19
CA VAL A 407 18.60 21.48 33.38
C VAL A 407 18.00 20.40 34.27
N ASP A 408 16.75 20.01 34.00
CA ASP A 408 16.13 18.88 34.70
C ASP A 408 16.49 17.56 34.01
N ILE A 409 17.14 16.67 34.76
CA ILE A 409 17.70 15.43 34.24
C ILE A 409 16.93 14.27 34.87
N ALA A 410 16.22 13.51 34.04
CA ALA A 410 15.56 12.30 34.47
C ALA A 410 16.56 11.21 34.89
N SER A 411 16.06 10.15 35.51
CA SER A 411 16.92 9.02 35.89
C SER A 411 17.53 8.38 34.65
N ASN A 412 18.78 7.91 34.76
CA ASN A 412 19.51 7.24 33.69
C ASN A 412 19.58 8.04 32.37
N SER A 413 19.41 9.36 32.37
CA SER A 413 19.51 10.15 31.12
C SER A 413 20.91 10.09 30.52
N ILE A 414 21.95 10.09 31.36
CA ILE A 414 23.36 9.89 31.00
C ILE A 414 23.90 8.80 31.94
N GLU A 415 24.70 7.88 31.41
CA GLU A 415 25.19 6.72 32.16
C GLU A 415 26.14 7.09 33.32
N GLY A 416 26.18 6.23 34.33
CA GLY A 416 26.92 6.43 35.57
C GLY A 416 26.17 7.36 36.54
N ASN A 417 26.93 8.03 37.41
CA ASN A 417 26.39 8.94 38.44
C ASN A 417 26.30 10.40 37.97
N PHE A 418 26.07 10.65 36.67
CA PHE A 418 26.11 12.01 36.10
C PHE A 418 25.11 12.94 36.77
N LYS A 419 23.88 12.44 36.96
CA LYS A 419 22.80 13.21 37.56
C LYS A 419 23.15 13.65 38.97
N GLU A 420 23.67 12.73 39.79
CA GLU A 420 24.10 13.02 41.16
C GLU A 420 25.23 14.05 41.16
N ALA A 421 26.26 13.88 40.32
CA ALA A 421 27.36 14.84 40.22
C ALA A 421 26.91 16.24 39.78
N TYR A 422 25.93 16.33 38.87
CA TYR A 422 25.34 17.60 38.44
C TYR A 422 24.52 18.26 39.57
N GLU A 423 23.69 17.49 40.28
CA GLU A 423 22.90 17.94 41.42
C GLU A 423 23.77 18.39 42.60
N GLU A 424 24.83 17.65 42.94
CA GLU A 424 25.80 18.01 44.00
C GLU A 424 26.54 19.32 43.70
N ASN A 425 26.72 19.64 42.42
CA ASN A 425 27.26 20.91 41.96
C ASN A 425 26.18 22.00 41.79
N ASN A 426 25.02 21.84 42.45
CA ASN A 426 23.87 22.75 42.40
C ASN A 426 23.33 23.00 40.98
N LYS A 427 23.37 21.98 40.10
CA LYS A 427 22.96 22.08 38.69
C LYS A 427 23.65 23.24 37.95
N ALA A 428 24.90 23.52 38.28
CA ALA A 428 25.63 24.67 37.72
C ALA A 428 26.18 24.36 36.32
N ALA A 429 26.04 25.30 35.39
CA ALA A 429 26.59 25.18 34.04
C ALA A 429 28.10 24.85 34.05
N GLY A 430 28.56 24.13 33.04
CA GLY A 430 29.98 23.88 32.80
C GLY A 430 30.25 22.54 32.14
N VAL A 431 31.53 22.17 32.16
CA VAL A 431 32.00 20.90 31.61
C VAL A 431 32.15 19.89 32.73
N TYR A 432 31.51 18.75 32.57
CA TYR A 432 31.60 17.59 33.43
C TYR A 432 32.33 16.49 32.68
N VAL A 433 33.23 15.80 33.36
CA VAL A 433 34.11 14.79 32.76
C VAL A 433 34.22 13.56 33.65
N ARG A 434 34.49 12.41 33.02
CA ARG A 434 34.96 11.17 33.66
C ARG A 434 36.12 10.58 32.84
N GLU A 435 36.91 9.71 33.44
CA GLU A 435 38.11 9.15 32.79
C GLU A 435 37.78 8.09 31.74
N ASP A 436 36.79 7.25 32.05
CA ASP A 436 36.21 6.21 31.18
C ASP A 436 34.74 5.96 31.57
N THR A 437 34.09 5.00 30.93
CA THR A 437 32.66 4.69 31.15
C THR A 437 32.34 4.08 32.52
N ASP A 438 33.36 3.60 33.25
CA ASP A 438 33.21 3.00 34.58
C ASP A 438 33.52 3.98 35.72
N SER A 439 34.04 5.16 35.37
CA SER A 439 34.47 6.19 36.32
C SER A 439 33.36 7.15 36.73
N ASP A 440 33.45 7.67 37.95
CA ASP A 440 32.53 8.69 38.46
C ASP A 440 32.70 10.03 37.74
N TRP A 441 31.57 10.70 37.53
CA TRP A 441 31.52 12.04 36.97
C TRP A 441 32.00 13.10 37.96
N ARG A 442 32.74 14.08 37.45
CA ARG A 442 33.14 15.28 38.21
C ARG A 442 33.01 16.54 37.36
N LYS A 443 32.71 17.67 37.98
CA LYS A 443 32.81 18.98 37.33
C LYS A 443 34.28 19.32 37.10
N LYS A 444 34.62 19.76 35.88
CA LYS A 444 35.96 20.26 35.55
C LYS A 444 36.14 21.66 36.15
N GLU A 445 37.23 21.85 36.91
CA GLU A 445 37.59 23.12 37.56
C GLU A 445 37.77 24.29 36.58
#